data_AF-A0AAW5TYJ3-F1
#
_entry.id   AF-A0AAW5TYJ3-F1
#
_cell.length_a   1.000
_cell.length_b   1.000
_cell.length_c   1.000
_cell.angle_alpha   90.00
_cell.angle_beta   90.00
_cell.angle_gamma   90.00
#
_symmetry.space_group_name_H-M   'P 1'
#
loop_
_entity.id
_entity.type
_entity.pdbx_description
1 polymer ?
#
loop_
_entity_poly.entity_id
_entity_poly.type
_entity_poly.pdbx_seq_one_letter_code
_entity_poly.pdbx_strand_id
1 'polypeptide(L)'
;MKETRIIINSTENAEIKITAEQNFNPLFSETFLSVDKPLDVHLIDKETISGEDACKSASTTILSNLLGIIQKADKDSSHIFTQKELDLKSEFIDLHRIEQFEEIAGIKFDHSKFHNRREFRAYFKKWLMERNM
;
A
#
# COMPACT_ATOMS: atom_id res chain seq x y z
N MET A 1 -10.79 -7.64 12.32
CA MET A 1 -10.06 -8.47 11.34
C MET A 1 -8.88 -7.65 10.84
N LYS A 2 -7.68 -8.22 10.69
CA LYS A 2 -6.53 -7.46 10.17
C LYS A 2 -6.62 -7.44 8.64
N GLU A 3 -6.68 -6.25 8.05
CA GLU A 3 -6.69 -6.11 6.60
C GLU A 3 -5.26 -6.28 6.08
N THR A 4 -5.06 -7.16 5.10
CA THR A 4 -3.77 -7.39 4.47
C THR A 4 -3.89 -7.08 2.98
N ARG A 5 -2.91 -6.35 2.44
CA ARG A 5 -2.87 -5.97 1.03
C ARG A 5 -1.49 -6.26 0.46
N ILE A 6 -1.45 -6.71 -0.79
CA ILE A 6 -0.23 -6.79 -1.58
C ILE A 6 -0.39 -5.75 -2.69
N ILE A 7 0.52 -4.80 -2.72
CA ILE A 7 0.57 -3.74 -3.72
C ILE A 7 1.67 -4.10 -4.71
N ILE A 8 1.33 -4.15 -5.99
CA ILE A 8 2.25 -4.39 -7.09
C ILE A 8 2.27 -3.12 -7.93
N ASN A 9 3.41 -2.45 -7.96
CA ASN A 9 3.65 -1.31 -8.85
C ASN A 9 4.61 -1.76 -9.94
N SER A 10 4.23 -1.57 -11.19
CA SER A 10 5.12 -1.74 -12.33
C SER A 10 5.33 -0.38 -12.98
N THR A 11 6.57 -0.02 -13.25
CA THR A 11 6.89 1.22 -13.97
C THR A 11 7.22 0.93 -15.43
N GLU A 12 7.22 1.98 -16.26
CA GLU A 12 7.59 1.88 -17.67
C GLU A 12 9.04 1.40 -17.89
N ASN A 13 9.90 1.56 -16.88
CA ASN A 13 11.29 1.15 -16.86
C ASN A 13 11.48 -0.34 -16.53
N ALA A 14 10.40 -1.12 -16.55
CA ALA A 14 10.40 -2.55 -16.23
C ALA A 14 10.89 -2.88 -14.81
N GLU A 15 10.77 -1.91 -13.91
CA GLU A 15 10.89 -2.11 -12.47
C GLU A 15 9.53 -2.59 -11.92
N ILE A 16 9.57 -3.71 -11.19
CA ILE A 16 8.43 -4.28 -10.50
C ILE A 16 8.69 -4.19 -8.99
N LYS A 17 7.87 -3.41 -8.29
CA LYS A 17 7.92 -3.28 -6.84
C LYS A 17 6.72 -3.95 -6.19
N ILE A 18 6.99 -4.90 -5.32
CA ILE A 18 5.99 -5.58 -4.50
C ILE A 18 6.10 -5.06 -3.08
N THR A 19 4.98 -4.63 -2.50
CA THR A 19 4.90 -4.21 -1.09
C THR A 19 3.77 -4.94 -0.41
N ALA A 20 4.07 -5.64 0.69
CA ALA A 20 3.05 -6.23 1.55
C ALA A 20 2.71 -5.26 2.68
N GLU A 21 1.43 -5.02 2.91
CA GLU A 21 0.93 -4.14 3.96
C GLU A 21 -0.08 -4.85 4.86
N GLN A 22 -0.07 -4.51 6.15
CA GLN A 22 -1.12 -4.87 7.10
C GLN A 22 -1.68 -3.61 7.77
N ASN A 23 -3.00 -3.42 7.69
CA ASN A 23 -3.68 -2.22 8.18
C ASN A 23 -2.97 -0.93 7.69
N PHE A 24 -2.60 -0.88 6.41
CA PHE A 24 -1.92 0.27 5.79
C PHE A 24 -0.51 0.57 6.35
N ASN A 25 0.11 -0.42 6.99
CA ASN A 25 1.51 -0.38 7.39
C ASN A 25 2.29 -1.34 6.50
N PRO A 26 3.27 -0.87 5.70
CA PRO A 26 4.12 -1.76 4.95
C PRO A 26 4.94 -2.62 5.91
N LEU A 27 5.03 -3.91 5.60
CA LEU A 27 5.77 -4.92 6.34
C LEU A 27 7.11 -5.19 5.65
N PHE A 28 7.06 -5.41 4.34
CA PHE A 28 8.24 -5.52 3.50
C PHE A 28 7.95 -5.00 2.10
N SER A 29 9.02 -4.66 1.38
CA SER A 29 8.97 -4.43 -0.06
C SER A 29 10.15 -5.07 -0.76
N GLU A 30 9.94 -5.56 -1.96
CA GLU A 30 10.98 -6.06 -2.85
C GLU A 30 10.85 -5.41 -4.22
N THR A 31 11.99 -5.14 -4.85
CA THR A 31 12.09 -4.55 -6.18
C THR A 31 12.83 -5.50 -7.10
N PHE A 32 12.31 -5.69 -8.30
CA PHE A 32 12.85 -6.54 -9.35
C PHE A 32 13.01 -5.73 -10.62
N LEU A 33 14.13 -5.94 -11.31
CA LEU A 33 14.41 -5.37 -12.62
C LEU A 33 14.23 -6.46 -13.67
N SER A 34 13.29 -6.25 -14.58
CA SER A 34 13.05 -7.17 -15.69
C SER A 34 13.28 -6.47 -17.02
N VAL A 35 13.48 -7.26 -18.07
CA VAL A 35 13.39 -6.80 -19.46
C VAL A 35 11.95 -6.93 -19.98
N ASP A 36 11.21 -7.89 -19.42
CA ASP A 36 9.81 -8.15 -19.76
C ASP A 36 8.88 -7.22 -18.97
N LYS A 37 7.80 -6.76 -19.61
CA LYS A 37 6.78 -5.93 -18.96
C LYS A 37 5.58 -6.78 -18.52
N PRO A 38 4.99 -6.52 -17.33
CA PRO A 38 3.75 -7.15 -16.92
C PRO A 38 2.63 -6.91 -17.94
N LEU A 39 1.71 -7.87 -18.03
CA LEU A 39 0.52 -7.76 -18.86
C LEU A 39 -0.28 -6.51 -18.46
N ASP A 40 -0.58 -5.65 -19.42
CA ASP A 40 -1.41 -4.49 -19.19
C ASP A 40 -2.84 -4.89 -18.85
N VAL A 41 -3.40 -4.28 -17.79
CA VAL A 41 -4.75 -4.58 -17.30
C VAL A 41 -5.82 -4.33 -18.35
N HIS A 42 -5.61 -3.36 -19.26
CA HIS A 42 -6.56 -3.03 -20.33
C HIS A 42 -6.68 -4.13 -21.40
N LEU A 43 -5.76 -5.11 -21.42
CA LEU A 43 -5.78 -6.25 -22.35
C LEU A 43 -6.64 -7.41 -21.84
N ILE A 44 -7.22 -7.30 -20.64
CA ILE A 44 -8.12 -8.30 -20.07
C ILE A 44 -9.52 -8.03 -20.58
N ASP A 45 -10.06 -8.98 -21.34
CA ASP A 45 -11.42 -8.86 -21.85
C ASP A 45 -12.49 -9.12 -20.77
N LYS A 46 -13.70 -8.61 -21.03
CA LYS A 46 -14.84 -8.76 -20.13
C LYS A 46 -15.24 -10.22 -19.94
N GLU A 47 -15.08 -11.05 -20.99
CA GLU A 47 -15.45 -12.46 -20.99
C GLU A 47 -14.61 -13.25 -19.98
N THR A 48 -13.31 -12.94 -19.88
CA THR A 48 -12.34 -13.46 -18.92
C THR A 48 -12.67 -13.07 -17.47
N ILE A 49 -13.35 -11.93 -17.27
CA ILE A 49 -13.79 -11.49 -15.94
C ILE A 49 -15.13 -12.12 -15.57
N SER A 50 -16.04 -12.27 -16.53
CA SER A 50 -17.41 -12.76 -16.31
C SER A 50 -17.56 -14.28 -16.30
N GLY A 51 -16.51 -15.02 -16.66
CA GLY A 51 -16.51 -16.48 -16.65
C GLY A 51 -16.51 -17.06 -15.24
N GLU A 52 -17.27 -18.15 -15.04
CA GLU A 52 -17.34 -18.86 -13.74
C GLU A 52 -16.14 -19.81 -13.49
N ASP A 53 -15.31 -20.05 -14.51
CA ASP A 53 -14.13 -20.91 -14.41
C ASP A 53 -12.97 -20.14 -13.76
N ALA A 54 -12.67 -20.47 -12.50
CA ALA A 54 -11.57 -19.86 -11.75
C ALA A 54 -10.19 -20.03 -12.43
N CYS A 55 -9.99 -21.10 -13.20
CA CYS A 55 -8.76 -21.32 -13.96
C CYS A 55 -8.60 -20.35 -15.14
N LYS A 56 -9.70 -19.72 -15.57
CA LYS A 56 -9.74 -18.70 -16.63
C LYS A 56 -10.05 -17.31 -16.08
N SER A 57 -9.78 -17.07 -14.80
CA SER A 57 -9.99 -15.75 -14.23
C SER A 57 -8.91 -14.75 -14.68
N ALA A 58 -9.32 -13.49 -14.80
CA ALA A 58 -8.43 -12.36 -15.03
C ALA A 58 -7.27 -12.33 -14.00
N SER A 59 -7.60 -12.57 -12.73
CA SER A 59 -6.64 -12.57 -11.62
C SER A 59 -5.56 -13.64 -11.79
N THR A 60 -5.94 -14.87 -12.14
CA THR A 60 -5.01 -15.98 -12.37
C THR A 60 -4.06 -15.65 -13.52
N THR A 61 -4.59 -15.06 -14.59
CA THR A 61 -3.81 -14.67 -15.78
C THR A 61 -2.77 -13.59 -15.45
N ILE A 62 -3.19 -12.51 -14.79
CA ILE A 62 -2.29 -11.41 -14.36
C ILE A 62 -1.19 -11.97 -13.45
N LEU A 63 -1.58 -12.71 -12.40
CA LEU A 63 -0.64 -13.15 -11.37
C LEU A 63 0.34 -14.20 -11.92
N SER A 64 -0.10 -15.08 -12.83
CA SER A 64 0.78 -16.07 -13.45
C SER A 64 1.78 -15.43 -14.40
N ASN A 65 1.35 -14.43 -15.18
CA ASN A 65 2.25 -13.64 -16.03
C ASN A 65 3.30 -12.90 -15.18
N LEU A 66 2.85 -12.19 -14.16
CA LEU A 66 3.72 -11.45 -13.25
C LEU A 66 4.72 -12.37 -12.54
N LEU A 67 4.27 -13.53 -12.05
CA LEU A 67 5.14 -14.51 -11.42
C LEU A 67 6.22 -15.01 -12.38
N GLY A 68 5.85 -15.31 -13.63
CA GLY A 68 6.79 -15.73 -14.66
C GLY A 68 7.84 -14.67 -15.02
N ILE A 69 7.47 -13.38 -14.95
CA ILE A 69 8.39 -12.26 -15.14
C ILE A 69 9.35 -12.14 -13.96
N ILE A 70 8.84 -12.15 -12.72
CA ILE A 70 9.66 -12.03 -11.49
C ILE A 70 10.66 -13.17 -11.38
N GLN A 71 10.27 -14.39 -11.73
CA GLN A 71 11.17 -15.56 -11.68
C GLN A 71 12.38 -15.45 -12.62
N LYS A 72 12.31 -14.60 -13.64
CA LYS A 72 13.39 -14.34 -14.59
C LYS A 72 14.11 -13.01 -14.34
N ALA A 73 13.55 -12.17 -13.48
CA ALA A 73 14.05 -10.83 -13.20
C ALA A 73 15.23 -10.88 -12.22
N ASP A 74 16.09 -9.87 -12.30
CA ASP A 74 17.11 -9.66 -11.29
C ASP A 74 16.50 -8.97 -10.08
N LYS A 75 16.73 -9.52 -8.90
CA LYS A 75 16.31 -8.86 -7.66
C LYS A 75 17.27 -7.70 -7.39
N ASP A 76 16.73 -6.49 -7.40
CA ASP A 76 17.49 -5.26 -7.16
C ASP A 76 17.62 -4.98 -5.66
N SER A 77 16.50 -4.99 -4.95
CA SER A 77 16.49 -4.63 -3.54
C SER A 77 15.37 -5.29 -2.74
N SER A 78 15.56 -5.38 -1.44
CA SER A 78 14.54 -5.81 -0.48
C SER A 78 14.65 -5.01 0.79
N HIS A 79 13.52 -4.69 1.39
CA HIS A 79 13.45 -3.93 2.64
C HIS A 79 12.38 -4.50 3.56
N ILE A 80 12.70 -4.63 4.85
CA ILE A 80 11.74 -4.94 5.92
C ILE A 80 11.56 -3.66 6.73
N PHE A 81 10.32 -3.21 6.85
CA PHE A 81 10.02 -1.95 7.53
C PHE A 81 10.06 -2.14 9.04
N THR A 82 10.88 -1.33 9.70
CA THR A 82 10.89 -1.24 11.16
C THR A 82 9.80 -0.30 11.65
N GLN A 83 9.33 -0.51 12.89
CA GLN A 83 8.37 0.42 13.51
C GLN A 83 8.90 1.86 13.53
N LYS A 84 10.21 2.04 13.72
CA LYS A 84 10.85 3.36 13.72
C LYS A 84 10.70 4.07 12.38
N GLU A 85 10.87 3.37 11.25
CA GLU A 85 10.68 3.95 9.93
C GLU A 85 9.22 4.28 9.65
N LEU A 86 8.30 3.40 10.05
CA LEU A 86 6.86 3.63 9.95
C LEU A 86 6.41 4.85 10.76
N ASP A 87 7.02 5.05 11.92
CA ASP A 87 6.74 6.15 12.82
C ASP A 87 7.32 7.48 12.33
N LEU A 88 8.41 7.44 11.54
CA LEU A 88 9.16 8.60 11.06
C LEU A 88 8.86 8.99 9.60
N LYS A 89 8.05 8.22 8.88
CA LYS A 89 7.70 8.51 7.49
C LYS A 89 7.12 9.92 7.38
N SER A 90 7.83 10.81 6.70
CA SER A 90 7.56 12.26 6.63
C SER A 90 6.35 12.59 5.76
N GLU A 91 6.06 11.74 4.78
CA GLU A 91 4.76 11.72 4.13
C GLU A 91 3.78 11.10 5.10
N PHE A 92 3.08 11.96 5.84
CA PHE A 92 1.92 11.59 6.62
C PHE A 92 0.78 11.23 5.66
N ILE A 93 0.91 10.09 4.95
CA ILE A 93 -0.02 9.59 3.92
C ILE A 93 -1.47 9.52 4.46
N ASP A 94 -1.61 9.38 5.77
CA ASP A 94 -2.91 9.36 6.44
C ASP A 94 -3.56 10.74 6.59
N LEU A 95 -2.95 11.85 6.16
CA LEU A 95 -3.50 13.21 6.29
C LEU A 95 -4.92 13.29 5.75
N HIS A 96 -5.15 12.78 4.54
CA HIS A 96 -6.48 12.77 3.94
C HIS A 96 -7.52 12.00 4.78
N ARG A 97 -7.09 10.93 5.46
CA ARG A 97 -7.97 10.17 6.36
C ARG A 97 -8.25 10.91 7.65
N ILE A 98 -7.27 11.67 8.15
CA ILE A 98 -7.46 12.53 9.30
C ILE A 98 -8.47 13.62 8.98
N GLU A 99 -8.34 14.28 7.82
CA GLU A 99 -9.29 15.29 7.36
C GLU A 99 -10.72 14.71 7.24
N GLN A 100 -10.86 13.51 6.68
CA GLN A 100 -12.16 12.81 6.65
C GLN A 100 -12.69 12.51 8.06
N PHE A 101 -11.84 12.07 8.98
CA PHE A 101 -12.24 11.83 10.37
C PHE A 101 -12.66 13.12 11.07
N GLU A 102 -11.93 14.21 10.86
CA GLU A 102 -12.24 15.55 11.36
C GLU A 102 -13.63 16.01 10.89
N GLU A 103 -13.92 15.84 9.60
CA GLU A 103 -15.22 16.15 9.01
C GLU A 103 -16.34 15.33 9.64
N ILE A 104 -16.19 14.00 9.70
CA ILE A 104 -17.22 13.09 10.25
C ILE A 104 -17.47 13.36 11.73
N ALA A 105 -16.41 13.59 12.51
CA ALA A 105 -16.50 13.81 13.95
C ALA A 105 -16.83 15.27 14.32
N GLY A 106 -16.85 16.20 13.37
CA GLY A 106 -17.05 17.62 13.63
C GLY A 106 -15.95 18.24 14.49
N ILE A 107 -14.72 17.75 14.37
CA ILE A 107 -13.55 18.22 15.12
C ILE A 107 -12.53 18.84 14.16
N LYS A 108 -11.61 19.63 14.71
CA LYS A 108 -10.43 20.11 14.00
C LYS A 108 -9.21 19.93 14.87
N PHE A 109 -8.20 19.30 14.32
CA PHE A 109 -6.86 19.17 14.86
C PHE A 109 -5.98 20.30 14.34
N ASP A 110 -4.96 20.61 15.12
CA ASP A 110 -3.91 21.52 14.72
C ASP A 110 -2.84 20.71 13.98
N HIS A 111 -2.96 20.67 12.65
CA HIS A 111 -2.06 19.93 11.76
C HIS A 111 -0.60 20.43 11.82
N SER A 112 -0.33 21.61 12.39
CA SER A 112 1.05 22.07 12.63
C SER A 112 1.76 21.33 13.78
N LYS A 113 1.02 20.58 14.60
CA LYS A 113 1.54 19.90 15.79
C LYS A 113 2.08 18.51 15.52
N PHE A 114 1.90 17.98 14.32
CA PHE A 114 2.38 16.65 13.96
C PHE A 114 2.75 16.57 12.48
N HIS A 115 3.87 15.92 12.22
CA HIS A 115 4.40 15.71 10.87
C HIS A 115 4.58 14.23 10.54
N ASN A 116 4.36 13.36 11.53
CA ASN A 116 4.49 11.91 11.41
C ASN A 116 3.52 11.19 12.36
N ARG A 117 3.38 9.86 12.20
CA ARG A 117 2.45 9.03 12.97
C ARG A 117 2.75 9.03 14.47
N ARG A 118 4.01 9.12 14.87
CA ARG A 118 4.39 9.19 16.28
C ARG A 118 3.92 10.49 16.92
N GLU A 119 4.16 11.62 16.26
CA GLU A 119 3.72 12.94 16.72
C GLU A 119 2.19 13.01 16.77
N PHE A 120 1.49 12.52 15.74
CA PHE A 120 0.03 12.50 15.74
C PHE A 120 -0.53 11.65 16.90
N ARG A 121 0.03 10.46 17.15
CA ARG A 121 -0.38 9.61 18.29
C ARG A 121 -0.22 10.34 19.63
N ALA A 122 0.90 11.03 19.82
CA ALA A 122 1.15 11.80 21.03
C ALA A 122 0.18 12.98 21.17
N TYR A 123 -0.02 13.73 20.07
CA TYR A 123 -0.97 14.83 19.98
C TYR A 123 -2.41 14.38 20.28
N PHE A 124 -2.90 13.35 19.60
CA PHE A 124 -4.25 12.83 19.75
C PHE A 124 -4.50 12.27 21.17
N LYS A 125 -3.51 11.57 21.76
CA LYS A 125 -3.62 11.10 23.15
C LYS A 125 -3.75 12.25 24.13
N LYS A 126 -2.97 13.33 23.95
CA LYS A 126 -3.08 14.54 24.78
C LYS A 126 -4.43 15.22 24.59
N TRP A 127 -4.87 15.38 23.35
CA TRP A 127 -6.17 15.96 23.01
C TRP A 127 -7.35 15.20 23.63
N LEU A 128 -7.30 13.86 23.67
CA LEU A 128 -8.31 13.03 24.36
C LEU A 128 -8.33 13.27 25.87
N MET A 129 -7.14 13.31 26.50
CA MET A 129 -7.02 13.54 27.94
C MET A 129 -7.51 14.93 28.36
N GLU A 130 -7.27 15.95 27.54
CA GLU A 130 -7.70 17.32 27.83
C GLU A 130 -9.22 17.54 27.69
N ARG A 131 -9.92 16.64 26.98
CA ARG A 131 -11.36 16.75 26.73
C ARG A 131 -12.24 15.92 27.67
N ASN A 132 -11.68 15.18 28.64
CA ASN A 132 -12.44 14.29 29.54
C ASN A 132 -13.49 13.44 28.80
N MET A 133 -13.07 12.73 27.75
CA MET A 133 -13.78 11.55 27.25
C MET A 133 -13.24 10.28 27.91
#